data_AF-A0A2D4HHC6-F1
#
_entry.id   AF-A0A2D4HHC6-F1
#
_cell.length_a   1.000
_cell.length_b   1.000
_cell.length_c   1.000
_cell.angle_alpha   90.00
_cell.angle_beta   90.00
_cell.angle_gamma   90.00
#
_symmetry.space_group_name_H-M   'P 1'
#
loop_
_entity.id
_entity.type
_entity.pdbx_description
1 polymer ?
#
loop_
_entity_poly.entity_id
_entity_poly.type
_entity_poly.pdbx_seq_one_letter_code
_entity_poly.pdbx_strand_id
1 'polypeptide(L)'
;GDRVIIPPTLRKRILQILHEGHPGIVKMKALARSYVWWPGIDKEIETWVASCRPCQETRPVPPKAKPTAWETPTSPWARIHIDFAGPVQGQTFLIVVDAYSKWLEVVHMKSTTSEATIAALRKLFATHGLPDTVASD
;
A
#
# COMPACT_ATOMS: atom_id res chain seq x y z
N GLY A 1 -16.91 -36.34 21.84
CA GLY A 1 -16.74 -37.40 20.85
C GLY A 1 -15.30 -37.85 20.84
N ASP A 2 -15.08 -39.09 20.42
CA ASP A 2 -13.75 -39.68 20.32
C ASP A 2 -12.96 -39.05 19.17
N ARG A 3 -11.64 -38.91 19.34
CA ARG A 3 -10.73 -38.29 18.37
C ARG A 3 -9.54 -39.19 18.13
N VAL A 4 -9.09 -39.28 16.88
CA VAL A 4 -7.93 -40.09 16.51
C VAL A 4 -6.64 -39.36 16.92
N ILE A 5 -5.79 -40.03 17.70
CA ILE A 5 -4.48 -39.50 18.07
C ILE A 5 -3.51 -39.74 16.92
N ILE A 6 -2.91 -38.67 16.39
CA ILE A 6 -2.05 -38.75 15.22
C ILE A 6 -0.57 -38.83 15.64
N PRO A 7 0.17 -39.89 15.23
CA PRO A 7 1.60 -39.99 15.51
C PRO A 7 2.38 -38.87 14.80
N PRO A 8 3.53 -38.43 15.35
CA PRO A 8 4.30 -37.32 14.81
C PRO A 8 4.60 -37.41 13.30
N THR A 9 4.87 -38.63 12.81
CA THR A 9 5.18 -38.92 11.40
C THR A 9 4.04 -38.59 10.44
N LEU A 10 2.78 -38.60 10.89
CA LEU A 10 1.60 -38.36 10.06
C LEU A 10 1.03 -36.93 10.16
N ARG A 11 1.45 -36.14 11.15
CA ARG A 11 0.89 -34.79 11.41
C ARG A 11 0.98 -33.87 10.20
N LYS A 12 2.13 -33.86 9.51
CA LYS A 12 2.32 -33.06 8.28
C LYS A 12 1.32 -33.43 7.19
N ARG A 13 1.04 -34.72 7.01
CA ARG A 13 0.06 -35.21 6.04
C ARG A 13 -1.35 -34.78 6.41
N ILE A 14 -1.70 -34.85 7.70
CA ILE A 14 -3.00 -34.38 8.19
C ILE A 14 -3.15 -32.87 8.02
N LEU A 15 -2.12 -32.06 8.32
CA LEU A 15 -2.15 -30.61 8.07
C LEU A 15 -2.36 -30.29 6.58
N GLN A 16 -1.73 -31.04 5.68
CA GLN A 16 -1.94 -30.89 4.24
C GLN A 16 -3.40 -31.17 3.85
N ILE A 17 -4.01 -32.25 4.36
CA ILE A 17 -5.41 -32.61 4.07
C ILE A 17 -6.37 -31.57 4.67
N LEU A 18 -6.16 -31.17 5.93
CA LEU A 18 -6.97 -30.15 6.59
C LEU A 18 -6.92 -28.79 5.88
N HIS A 19 -5.84 -28.51 5.14
CA HIS A 19 -5.66 -27.28 4.37
C HIS A 19 -6.07 -27.41 2.90
N GLU A 20 -6.64 -28.54 2.48
CA GLU A 20 -7.19 -28.70 1.14
C GLU A 20 -8.32 -27.68 0.91
N GLY A 21 -8.28 -26.98 -0.22
CA GLY A 21 -9.19 -25.85 -0.48
C GLY A 21 -8.85 -24.56 0.30
N HIS A 22 -7.66 -24.47 0.90
CA HIS A 22 -7.14 -23.28 1.57
C HIS A 22 -8.04 -22.65 2.66
N PRO A 23 -8.65 -23.45 3.57
CA PRO A 23 -9.42 -22.89 4.66
C PRO A 23 -8.53 -22.09 5.61
N GLY A 24 -9.05 -20.96 6.10
CA GLY A 24 -8.38 -20.19 7.13
C GLY A 24 -8.29 -20.92 8.47
N ILE A 25 -7.48 -20.37 9.37
CA ILE A 25 -7.12 -20.95 10.68
C ILE A 25 -8.36 -21.43 11.46
N VAL A 26 -9.41 -20.61 11.53
CA VAL A 26 -10.62 -20.92 12.31
C VAL A 26 -11.32 -22.17 11.79
N LYS A 27 -11.52 -22.27 10.47
CA LYS A 27 -12.19 -23.41 9.84
C LYS A 27 -11.33 -24.68 9.94
N MET A 28 -10.02 -24.55 9.76
CA MET A 28 -9.08 -25.67 9.87
C MET A 28 -9.03 -26.23 11.31
N LYS A 29 -9.04 -25.35 12.34
CA LYS A 29 -9.17 -25.76 13.76
C LYS A 29 -10.49 -26.45 14.06
N ALA A 30 -11.60 -25.93 13.53
CA ALA A 30 -12.92 -26.56 13.69
C ALA A 30 -12.94 -27.97 13.09
N LEU A 31 -12.41 -28.13 11.88
CA LEU A 31 -12.32 -29.43 11.20
C LEU A 31 -11.44 -30.41 11.99
N ALA A 32 -10.26 -29.96 12.44
CA ALA A 32 -9.36 -30.78 13.23
C ALA A 32 -10.03 -31.30 14.52
N ARG A 33 -10.74 -30.44 15.25
CA ARG A 33 -11.44 -30.79 16.49
C ARG A 33 -12.54 -31.83 16.32
N SER A 34 -13.03 -32.04 15.11
CA SER A 34 -14.05 -33.06 14.80
C SER A 34 -13.47 -34.47 14.59
N TYR A 35 -12.18 -34.61 14.26
CA TYR A 35 -11.63 -35.89 13.79
C TYR A 35 -10.32 -36.30 14.46
N VAL A 36 -9.42 -35.36 14.75
CA VAL A 36 -8.03 -35.64 15.09
C VAL A 36 -7.54 -34.85 16.30
N TRP A 37 -6.52 -35.36 16.97
CA TRP A 37 -5.89 -34.67 18.10
C TRP A 37 -4.40 -35.00 18.24
N TRP A 38 -3.61 -33.99 18.62
CA TRP A 38 -2.28 -34.15 19.21
C TRP A 38 -1.90 -32.88 19.99
N PRO A 39 -0.93 -32.95 20.92
CA PRO A 39 -0.46 -31.76 21.64
C PRO A 39 0.12 -30.73 20.66
N GLY A 40 -0.40 -29.49 20.70
CA GLY A 40 0.08 -28.38 19.89
C GLY A 40 -0.55 -28.22 18.50
N ILE A 41 -1.57 -29.02 18.14
CA ILE A 41 -2.23 -28.97 16.82
C ILE A 41 -2.68 -27.56 16.41
N ASP A 42 -3.23 -26.76 17.31
CA ASP A 42 -3.70 -25.40 17.00
C ASP A 42 -2.55 -24.49 16.56
N LYS A 43 -1.37 -24.61 17.18
CA LYS A 43 -0.16 -23.84 16.84
C LYS A 43 0.44 -24.31 15.51
N GLU A 44 0.43 -25.63 15.27
CA GLU A 44 0.87 -26.19 14.00
C GLU A 44 -0.05 -25.75 12.83
N ILE A 45 -1.37 -25.66 13.05
CA ILE A 45 -2.34 -25.12 12.08
C ILE A 45 -2.06 -23.65 11.78
N GLU A 46 -1.86 -22.82 12.81
CA GLU A 46 -1.53 -21.40 12.63
C GLU A 46 -0.25 -21.23 11.79
N THR A 47 0.79 -21.99 12.13
CA THR A 47 2.07 -21.97 11.42
C THR A 47 1.91 -22.44 9.97
N TRP A 48 1.12 -23.49 9.74
CA TRP A 48 0.87 -24.04 8.41
C TRP A 48 0.18 -23.02 7.50
N VAL A 49 -0.91 -22.41 7.97
CA VAL A 49 -1.65 -21.39 7.20
C VAL A 49 -0.77 -20.14 6.98
N ALA A 50 0.00 -19.71 7.98
CA ALA A 50 0.94 -18.60 7.85
C ALA A 50 2.04 -18.87 6.80
N SER A 51 2.48 -20.12 6.67
CA SER A 51 3.49 -20.53 5.68
C SER A 51 2.94 -20.76 4.26
N CYS A 52 1.61 -20.78 4.09
CA CYS A 52 0.99 -21.08 2.80
C CYS A 52 1.04 -19.88 1.86
N ARG A 53 1.93 -19.92 0.87
CA ARG A 53 2.15 -18.83 -0.10
C ARG A 53 0.88 -18.36 -0.81
N PRO A 54 0.03 -19.23 -1.42
CA PRO A 54 -1.23 -18.80 -2.03
C PRO A 54 -2.16 -18.06 -1.06
N CYS A 55 -2.24 -18.51 0.21
CA CYS A 55 -3.06 -17.84 1.22
C CYS A 55 -2.49 -16.46 1.60
N GLN A 56 -1.18 -16.30 1.65
CA GLN A 56 -0.55 -15.01 1.96
C GLN A 56 -0.71 -14.01 0.81
N GLU A 57 -0.59 -14.47 -0.44
CA GLU A 57 -0.73 -13.62 -1.64
C GLU A 57 -2.18 -13.17 -1.88
N THR A 58 -3.17 -13.97 -1.49
CA THR A 58 -4.60 -13.67 -1.68
C THR A 58 -5.30 -13.09 -0.46
N ARG A 59 -4.57 -12.91 0.65
CA ARG A 59 -5.15 -12.40 1.90
C ARG A 59 -5.65 -10.96 1.69
N PRO A 60 -6.83 -10.60 2.26
CA PRO A 60 -7.27 -9.21 2.27
C PRO A 60 -6.20 -8.29 2.87
N VAL A 61 -5.98 -7.15 2.22
CA VAL A 61 -5.05 -6.12 2.68
C VAL A 61 -5.46 -5.67 4.08
N PRO A 62 -4.51 -5.52 5.03
CA PRO A 62 -4.82 -4.96 6.34
C PRO A 62 -5.47 -3.57 6.21
N PRO A 63 -6.20 -3.11 7.24
CA PRO A 63 -6.77 -1.78 7.25
C PRO A 63 -5.71 -0.73 6.92
N LYS A 64 -6.02 0.19 6.00
CA LYS A 64 -5.10 1.26 5.61
C LYS A 64 -4.71 2.04 6.87
N ALA A 65 -3.42 2.36 6.98
CA ALA A 65 -2.94 3.28 8.01
C ALA A 65 -3.69 4.61 7.89
N LYS A 66 -3.90 5.28 9.03
CA LYS A 66 -4.46 6.64 9.03
C LYS A 66 -3.51 7.55 8.25
N PRO A 67 -4.00 8.33 7.26
CA PRO A 67 -3.14 9.27 6.55
C PRO A 67 -2.54 10.28 7.55
N THR A 68 -1.24 10.48 7.49
CA THR A 68 -0.58 11.58 8.21
C THR A 68 -0.85 12.87 7.45
N ALA A 69 -1.47 13.84 8.12
CA ALA A 69 -1.68 15.15 7.53
C ALA A 69 -0.34 15.90 7.43
N TRP A 70 -0.17 16.64 6.34
CA TRP A 70 0.92 17.60 6.23
C TRP A 70 0.73 18.74 7.23
N GLU A 71 1.82 19.29 7.75
CA GLU A 71 1.78 20.52 8.53
C GLU A 71 1.20 21.66 7.69
N THR A 72 0.29 22.46 8.26
CA THR A 72 -0.29 23.59 7.54
C THR A 72 0.79 24.62 7.23
N PRO A 73 0.94 25.07 5.96
CA PRO A 73 1.89 26.13 5.62
C PRO A 73 1.55 27.42 6.37
N THR A 74 2.57 28.21 6.71
CA THR A 74 2.41 29.46 7.48
C THR A 74 2.28 30.70 6.61
N SER A 75 2.71 30.65 5.35
CA SER A 75 2.63 31.77 4.40
C SER A 75 2.38 31.29 2.96
N PRO A 76 1.86 32.16 2.08
CA PRO A 76 1.82 31.89 0.65
C PRO A 76 3.19 31.48 0.12
N TRP A 77 3.18 30.53 -0.81
CA TRP A 77 4.37 30.05 -1.52
C TRP A 77 5.41 29.31 -0.67
N ALA A 78 5.17 29.12 0.64
CA ALA A 78 6.09 28.35 1.50
C ALA A 78 6.17 26.88 1.08
N ARG A 79 5.04 26.28 0.69
CA ARG A 79 4.99 24.92 0.12
C ARG A 79 4.19 24.92 -1.16
N ILE A 80 4.80 24.41 -2.22
CA ILE A 80 4.12 24.17 -3.49
C ILE A 80 4.03 22.67 -3.76
N HIS A 81 2.91 22.27 -4.36
CA HIS A 81 2.71 20.94 -4.91
C HIS A 81 2.77 21.04 -6.43
N ILE A 82 3.56 20.18 -7.07
CA ILE A 82 3.72 20.17 -8.51
C ILE A 82 3.32 18.81 -9.08
N ASP A 83 2.68 18.82 -10.24
CA ASP A 83 2.31 17.60 -10.95
C ASP A 83 2.16 17.90 -12.45
N PHE A 84 2.27 16.87 -13.29
CA PHE A 84 1.97 16.97 -14.71
C PHE A 84 0.53 16.56 -15.01
N ALA A 85 -0.23 17.47 -15.61
CA ALA A 85 -1.53 17.16 -16.19
C ALA A 85 -1.38 16.94 -17.70
N GLY A 86 -1.74 15.75 -18.18
CA GLY A 86 -1.80 15.48 -19.62
C GLY A 86 -1.68 14.00 -20.00
N PRO A 87 -1.80 13.71 -21.31
CA PRO A 87 -2.08 14.67 -22.39
C PRO A 87 -3.56 15.08 -22.47
N VAL A 88 -3.85 16.37 -22.44
CA VAL A 88 -5.18 16.94 -22.71
C VAL A 88 -5.15 17.57 -24.11
N GLN A 89 -5.91 17.00 -25.05
CA GLN A 89 -5.85 17.41 -26.47
C GLN A 89 -4.42 17.41 -27.04
N GLY A 90 -3.60 16.43 -26.64
CA GLY A 90 -2.20 16.32 -27.09
C GLY A 90 -1.24 17.30 -26.41
N GLN A 91 -1.68 18.06 -25.39
CA GLN A 91 -0.87 19.03 -24.66
C GLN A 91 -0.64 18.56 -23.22
N THR A 92 0.53 18.86 -22.69
CA THR A 92 0.91 18.56 -21.30
C THR A 92 1.17 19.85 -20.55
N PHE A 93 0.76 19.90 -19.29
CA PHE A 93 0.88 21.08 -18.44
C PHE A 93 1.58 20.72 -17.14
N LEU A 94 2.47 21.58 -16.68
CA LEU A 94 2.96 21.54 -15.31
C LEU A 94 2.00 22.37 -14.46
N ILE A 95 1.35 21.70 -13.52
CA ILE A 95 0.44 22.28 -12.55
C ILE A 95 1.24 22.54 -11.28
N VAL A 96 1.19 23.77 -10.77
CA VAL A 96 1.81 24.16 -9.51
C VAL A 96 0.76 24.79 -8.62
N VAL A 97 0.54 24.21 -7.44
CA VAL A 97 -0.46 24.66 -6.47
C VAL A 97 0.22 25.11 -5.20
N ASP A 98 -0.05 26.35 -4.78
CA ASP A 98 0.35 26.85 -3.47
C ASP A 98 -0.49 26.19 -2.37
N ALA A 99 0.17 25.55 -1.42
CA ALA A 99 -0.51 24.81 -0.35
C ALA A 99 -1.28 25.75 0.61
N TYR A 100 -0.85 27.01 0.76
CA TYR A 100 -1.46 27.98 1.67
C TYR A 100 -2.73 28.61 1.07
N SER A 101 -2.57 29.36 0.00
CA SER A 101 -3.63 30.15 -0.64
C SER A 101 -4.49 29.35 -1.61
N LYS A 102 -4.06 28.15 -2.00
CA LYS A 102 -4.62 27.36 -3.10
C LYS A 102 -4.50 28.02 -4.47
N TRP A 103 -3.61 29.00 -4.61
CA TRP A 103 -3.28 29.61 -5.91
C TRP A 103 -2.75 28.57 -6.88
N LEU A 104 -3.16 28.68 -8.14
CA LEU A 104 -2.86 27.74 -9.22
C LEU A 104 -2.03 28.43 -10.30
N GLU A 105 -0.88 27.86 -10.61
CA GLU A 105 -0.06 28.17 -11.77
C GLU A 105 -0.13 27.00 -12.76
N VAL A 106 -0.37 27.32 -14.02
CA VAL A 106 -0.47 26.34 -15.11
C VAL A 106 0.52 26.72 -16.19
N VAL A 107 1.54 25.90 -16.37
CA VAL A 107 2.56 26.12 -17.39
C VAL A 107 2.37 25.10 -18.51
N HIS A 108 2.19 25.57 -19.74
CA HIS A 108 2.18 24.67 -20.89
C HIS A 108 3.60 24.14 -21.15
N MET A 109 3.73 22.82 -21.22
CA MET A 109 5.00 22.10 -21.28
C MET A 109 5.19 21.42 -22.63
N LYS A 110 6.28 21.79 -23.33
CA LYS A 110 6.65 21.16 -24.61
C LYS A 110 7.29 19.77 -24.43
N SER A 111 7.86 19.52 -23.25
CA SER A 111 8.33 18.20 -22.82
C SER A 111 8.20 18.09 -21.30
N THR A 112 8.22 16.86 -20.78
CA THR A 112 8.21 16.54 -19.35
C THR A 112 9.61 16.25 -18.81
N THR A 113 10.66 16.72 -19.50
CA THR A 113 12.04 16.50 -19.05
C THR A 113 12.36 17.36 -17.83
N SER A 114 13.31 16.92 -17.01
CA SER A 114 13.76 17.68 -15.84
C SER A 114 14.26 19.08 -16.22
N GLU A 115 14.95 19.21 -17.36
CA GLU A 115 15.48 20.49 -17.84
C GLU A 115 14.35 21.49 -18.16
N ALA A 116 13.31 21.05 -18.89
CA ALA A 116 12.14 21.87 -19.17
C ALA A 116 11.40 22.26 -17.88
N THR A 117 11.28 21.32 -16.95
CA THR A 117 10.65 21.54 -15.63
C THR A 117 11.41 22.57 -14.81
N ILE A 118 12.75 22.47 -14.74
CA ILE A 118 13.61 23.43 -14.06
C ILE A 118 13.46 24.82 -14.68
N ALA A 119 13.41 24.93 -16.00
CA ALA A 119 13.22 26.20 -16.69
C ALA A 119 11.87 26.85 -16.33
N ALA A 120 10.78 26.06 -16.30
CA ALA A 120 9.47 26.52 -15.89
C ALA A 120 9.44 26.97 -14.42
N LEU A 121 9.98 26.16 -13.50
CA LEU A 121 10.03 26.46 -12.08
C LEU A 121 10.89 27.69 -11.78
N ARG A 122 12.04 27.86 -12.44
CA ARG A 122 12.88 29.06 -12.30
C ARG A 122 12.12 30.35 -12.61
N LYS A 123 11.27 30.32 -13.65
CA LYS A 123 10.42 31.46 -13.98
C LYS A 123 9.41 31.75 -12.87
N LEU A 124 8.74 30.72 -12.36
CA LEU A 124 7.78 30.87 -11.26
C LEU A 124 8.44 31.36 -9.97
N PHE A 125 9.64 30.86 -9.65
CA PHE A 125 10.39 31.27 -8.47
C PHE A 125 10.90 32.71 -8.57
N ALA A 126 11.22 33.18 -9.78
CA ALA A 126 11.54 34.59 -10.01
C ALA A 126 10.33 35.50 -9.80
N THR A 127 9.11 35.03 -10.09
CA THR A 127 7.87 35.79 -9.92
C THR A 127 7.42 35.85 -8.45
N HIS A 128 7.41 34.71 -7.77
CA HIS A 128 6.76 34.54 -6.47
C HIS A 128 7.74 34.44 -5.29
N GLY A 129 9.03 34.26 -5.58
CA GLY A 129 10.06 33.93 -4.60
C GLY A 129 10.36 32.43 -4.55
N LEU A 130 11.36 32.08 -3.75
CA LEU A 130 11.74 30.68 -3.53
C LEU A 130 10.82 30.04 -2.49
N PRO A 131 10.23 28.87 -2.77
CA PRO A 131 9.49 28.11 -1.76
C PRO A 131 10.45 27.42 -0.78
N ASP A 132 9.97 27.14 0.43
CA ASP A 132 10.70 26.32 1.41
C ASP A 132 10.63 24.83 1.05
N THR A 133 9.53 24.40 0.43
CA THR A 133 9.30 23.00 0.08
C THR A 133 8.58 22.86 -1.26
N VAL A 134 9.09 21.95 -2.08
CA VAL A 134 8.44 21.48 -3.31
C VAL A 134 8.08 20.02 -3.13
N ALA A 135 6.80 19.68 -3.31
CA ALA A 135 6.29 18.31 -3.25
C ALA A 135 5.86 17.84 -4.65
N SER A 136 6.34 16.68 -5.08
CA SER A 136 6.02 15.98 -6.34
C SER A 136 5.77 14.50 -6.03
N ASP A 137 5.16 13.77 -6.95
CA ASP A 137 5.06 12.29 -6.93
C ASP A 137 6.38 11.57 -7.25
#